data_AF-A0AAW9BAS3-F1
#
_entry.id   AF-A0AAW9BAS3-F1
#
_cell.length_a   1.000
_cell.length_b   1.000
_cell.length_c   1.000
_cell.angle_alpha   90.00
_cell.angle_beta   90.00
_cell.angle_gamma   90.00
#
_symmetry.space_group_name_H-M   'P 1'
#
loop_
_entity.id
_entity.type
_entity.pdbx_description
1 polymer ?
#
loop_
_entity_poly.entity_id
_entity_poly.type
_entity_poly.pdbx_seq_one_letter_code
_entity_poly.pdbx_strand_id
1 'polypeptide(L)'
;MKKLFLLVGLMVCSTVSYASKLNEDISLIEKQTSGRIGVSVWDTQTDERWDYRGDERFPLMSTFKTLACATMLSDMDSGKLNKNATAKIDERNIVVW
;
A
#
# COMPACT_ATOMS: atom_id res chain seq x y z
N MET A 1 -20.80 -39.98 -26.81
CA MET A 1 -20.10 -38.88 -27.52
C MET A 1 -20.70 -37.49 -27.29
N LYS A 2 -22.01 -37.33 -27.07
CA LYS A 2 -22.61 -36.00 -26.75
C LYS A 2 -22.41 -35.52 -25.30
N LYS A 3 -22.24 -36.43 -24.32
CA LYS A 3 -21.97 -36.08 -22.92
C LYS A 3 -20.52 -35.62 -22.65
N LEU A 4 -19.60 -35.90 -23.58
CA LEU A 4 -18.18 -35.53 -23.46
C LEU A 4 -17.92 -34.07 -23.91
N PHE A 5 -18.72 -33.57 -24.85
CA PHE A 5 -18.66 -32.16 -25.28
C PHE A 5 -19.27 -31.19 -24.26
N LEU A 6 -20.15 -31.66 -23.39
CA LEU A 6 -20.82 -30.82 -22.39
C LEU A 6 -19.93 -30.44 -21.21
N LEU A 7 -18.85 -31.19 -20.96
CA LEU A 7 -17.93 -30.95 -19.83
C LEU A 7 -16.81 -29.96 -20.16
N VAL A 8 -16.52 -29.72 -21.44
CA VAL A 8 -15.48 -28.75 -21.87
C VAL A 8 -16.00 -27.31 -21.91
N GLY A 9 -17.32 -27.13 -22.04
CA GLY A 9 -17.95 -25.79 -22.11
C GLY A 9 -18.15 -25.10 -20.76
N LEU A 10 -18.07 -25.81 -19.63
CA LEU A 10 -18.33 -25.26 -18.29
C LEU A 10 -17.08 -24.79 -17.54
N MET A 11 -15.89 -24.94 -18.13
CA MET A 11 -14.61 -24.64 -17.47
C MET A 11 -13.95 -23.33 -17.96
N VAL A 12 -14.74 -22.40 -18.51
CA VAL A 12 -14.21 -21.13 -19.10
C VAL A 12 -14.72 -19.87 -18.37
N CYS A 13 -15.60 -19.98 -17.37
CA CYS A 13 -16.30 -18.81 -16.79
C CYS A 13 -16.07 -18.55 -15.30
N SER A 14 -14.90 -18.84 -14.74
CA SER A 14 -14.69 -18.62 -13.29
C SER A 14 -13.33 -18.03 -12.92
N THR A 15 -12.89 -17.02 -13.66
CA THR A 15 -11.97 -15.99 -13.11
C THR A 15 -12.31 -14.65 -13.76
N VAL A 16 -13.45 -14.05 -13.41
CA VAL A 16 -13.57 -12.59 -13.58
C VAL A 16 -12.57 -12.00 -12.61
N SER A 17 -11.40 -11.66 -13.12
CA SER A 17 -10.31 -11.07 -12.36
C SER A 17 -10.79 -9.75 -11.77
N TYR A 18 -10.93 -9.68 -10.45
CA TYR A 18 -11.24 -8.43 -9.75
C TYR A 18 -10.17 -7.34 -10.01
N ALA A 19 -8.95 -7.75 -10.36
CA ALA A 19 -7.84 -6.85 -10.61
C ALA A 19 -7.99 -6.01 -11.89
N SER A 20 -8.70 -6.50 -12.92
CA SER A 20 -8.91 -5.70 -14.15
C SER A 20 -9.74 -4.46 -13.87
N LYS A 21 -10.70 -4.55 -12.94
CA LYS A 21 -11.56 -3.43 -12.56
C LYS A 21 -10.81 -2.36 -11.75
N LEU A 22 -9.88 -2.75 -10.89
CA LEU A 22 -9.17 -1.82 -10.02
C LEU A 22 -8.21 -0.89 -10.80
N ASN A 23 -7.50 -1.42 -11.80
CA ASN A 23 -6.65 -0.61 -12.68
C ASN A 23 -7.47 0.44 -13.46
N GLU A 24 -8.63 0.04 -13.99
CA GLU A 24 -9.52 0.92 -14.75
C GLU A 24 -10.11 2.02 -13.86
N ASP A 25 -10.57 1.66 -12.66
CA ASP A 25 -11.15 2.60 -11.70
C ASP A 25 -10.09 3.63 -11.24
N ILE A 26 -8.86 3.19 -10.92
CA ILE A 26 -7.77 4.10 -10.56
C ILE A 26 -7.42 5.03 -11.72
N SER A 27 -7.31 4.49 -12.95
CA SER A 27 -7.02 5.30 -14.14
C SER A 27 -8.11 6.36 -14.39
N LEU A 28 -9.38 6.03 -14.13
CA LEU A 28 -10.48 6.99 -14.22
C LEU A 28 -10.32 8.12 -13.19
N ILE A 29 -9.93 7.81 -11.96
CA ILE A 29 -9.68 8.80 -10.91
C ILE A 29 -8.48 9.69 -11.27
N GLU A 30 -7.39 9.13 -11.81
CA GLU A 30 -6.24 9.93 -12.29
C GLU A 30 -6.69 10.95 -13.35
N LYS A 31 -7.54 10.53 -14.31
CA LYS A 31 -8.10 11.42 -15.34
C LYS A 31 -8.99 12.52 -14.75
N GLN A 32 -9.82 12.20 -13.75
CA GLN A 32 -10.73 13.17 -13.12
C GLN A 32 -9.99 14.21 -12.26
N THR A 33 -8.92 13.78 -11.59
CA THR A 33 -8.18 14.63 -10.64
C THR A 33 -7.01 15.36 -11.28
N SER A 34 -6.61 14.99 -12.49
CA SER A 34 -5.31 15.37 -13.09
C SER A 34 -4.12 15.04 -12.18
N GLY A 35 -4.30 14.10 -11.25
CA GLY A 35 -3.30 13.62 -10.31
C GLY A 35 -2.70 12.29 -10.74
N ARG A 36 -1.74 11.82 -9.95
CA ARG A 36 -1.11 10.52 -10.14
C ARG A 36 -1.27 9.68 -8.87
N ILE A 37 -1.63 8.42 -9.04
CA ILE A 37 -1.94 7.49 -7.95
C ILE A 37 -0.96 6.30 -8.02
N GLY A 38 -0.40 5.93 -6.87
CA GLY A 38 0.36 4.69 -6.69
C GLY A 38 -0.32 3.84 -5.63
N VAL A 39 -0.48 2.54 -5.89
CA VAL A 39 -1.06 1.57 -4.95
C VAL A 39 -0.19 0.33 -4.91
N SER A 40 0.03 -0.21 -3.72
CA SER A 40 0.63 -1.52 -3.51
C SER A 40 -0.17 -2.26 -2.45
N VAL A 41 -0.54 -3.50 -2.73
CA VAL A 41 -1.30 -4.39 -1.85
C VAL A 41 -0.49 -5.66 -1.66
N TRP A 42 -0.38 -6.10 -0.42
CA TRP A 42 0.23 -7.37 -0.04
C TRP A 42 -0.74 -8.11 0.85
N ASP A 43 -1.22 -9.25 0.37
CA ASP A 43 -1.95 -10.22 1.18
C ASP A 43 -0.94 -11.02 2.00
N THR A 44 -0.90 -10.76 3.31
CA THR A 44 0.06 -11.41 4.21
C THR A 44 -0.28 -12.85 4.54
N GLN A 45 -1.50 -13.33 4.21
CA GLN A 45 -1.90 -14.72 4.40
C GLN A 45 -1.43 -15.60 3.24
N THR A 46 -1.54 -15.09 2.01
CA THR A 46 -1.25 -15.85 0.78
C THR A 46 0.10 -15.47 0.14
N ASP A 47 0.72 -14.39 0.60
CA ASP A 47 1.88 -13.72 0.00
C ASP A 47 1.63 -13.15 -1.41
N GLU A 48 0.37 -13.10 -1.84
CA GLU A 48 -0.01 -12.46 -3.09
C GLU A 48 0.24 -10.95 -3.03
N ARG A 49 0.76 -10.41 -4.13
CA ARG A 49 1.06 -8.99 -4.28
C ARG A 49 0.42 -8.46 -5.54
N TRP A 50 -0.07 -7.23 -5.47
CA TRP A 50 -0.62 -6.50 -6.60
C TRP A 50 -0.29 -5.02 -6.44
N ASP A 51 0.01 -4.35 -7.55
CA ASP A 51 0.34 -2.94 -7.55
C ASP A 51 -0.20 -2.21 -8.79
N TYR A 52 -0.37 -0.90 -8.63
CA TYR A 52 -0.59 0.07 -9.71
C TYR A 52 0.48 1.16 -9.56
N ARG A 53 1.41 1.23 -10.52
CA ARG A 53 2.61 2.09 -10.46
C ARG A 53 3.46 1.87 -9.19
N GLY A 54 3.60 0.62 -8.72
CA GLY A 54 4.27 0.29 -7.47
C GLY A 54 5.75 0.71 -7.42
N ASP A 55 6.42 0.73 -8.58
CA ASP A 55 7.84 1.10 -8.70
C ASP A 55 8.08 2.60 -8.92
N GLU A 56 7.02 3.41 -9.02
CA GLU A 56 7.17 4.86 -9.18
C GLU A 56 7.40 5.57 -7.84
N ARG A 57 8.11 6.71 -7.88
CA ARG A 57 8.39 7.51 -6.70
C ARG A 57 7.27 8.51 -6.42
N PHE A 58 6.84 8.57 -5.16
CA PHE A 58 5.88 9.53 -4.64
C PHE A 58 6.46 10.30 -3.43
N PRO A 59 6.06 11.56 -3.21
CA PRO A 59 6.47 12.29 -2.02
C PRO A 59 5.89 11.62 -0.76
N LEU A 60 6.74 11.31 0.22
CA LEU A 60 6.30 10.62 1.43
C LEU A 60 5.33 11.48 2.26
N MET A 61 5.51 12.80 2.30
CA MET A 61 4.81 13.68 3.25
C MET A 61 4.89 13.06 4.66
N SER A 62 3.86 13.17 5.49
CA SER A 62 3.90 12.60 6.86
C SER A 62 4.04 11.07 6.93
N THR A 63 3.97 10.30 5.83
CA THR A 63 4.16 8.84 5.88
C THR A 63 5.58 8.42 6.25
N PHE A 64 6.58 9.31 6.11
CA PHE A 64 7.96 9.02 6.57
C PHE A 64 8.02 8.69 8.07
N LYS A 65 7.05 9.21 8.86
CA LYS A 65 7.05 9.08 10.32
C LYS A 65 6.94 7.62 10.77
N THR A 66 6.31 6.75 9.99
CA THR A 66 6.27 5.31 10.28
C THR A 66 7.68 4.73 10.34
N LEU A 67 8.52 5.06 9.36
CA LEU A 67 9.93 4.61 9.33
C LEU A 67 10.76 5.28 10.43
N ALA A 68 10.54 6.58 10.69
CA ALA A 68 11.23 7.28 11.78
C ALA A 68 10.93 6.65 13.15
N CYS A 69 9.67 6.34 13.43
CA CYS A 69 9.26 5.67 14.67
C CYS A 69 9.79 4.24 14.75
N ALA A 70 9.80 3.49 13.64
CA ALA A 70 10.38 2.14 13.62
C ALA A 70 11.87 2.15 14.00
N THR A 71 12.63 3.11 13.46
CA THR A 71 14.04 3.32 13.84
C THR A 71 14.17 3.66 15.32
N MET A 72 13.35 4.58 15.84
CA MET A 72 13.38 4.93 17.27
C MET A 72 13.11 3.72 18.17
N LEU A 73 12.15 2.86 17.80
CA LEU A 73 11.86 1.64 18.55
C LEU A 73 13.04 0.66 18.52
N SER A 74 13.68 0.48 17.36
CA SER A 74 14.88 -0.36 17.23
C SER A 74 16.06 0.18 18.06
N ASP A 75 16.25 1.49 18.09
CA ASP A 75 17.28 2.13 18.91
C ASP A 75 16.98 2.03 20.41
N MET A 76 15.70 2.07 20.79
CA MET A 76 15.26 1.81 22.16
C MET A 76 15.54 0.36 22.58
N ASP A 77 15.26 -0.61 21.72
CA ASP A 77 15.49 -2.03 22.01
C ASP A 77 16.98 -2.39 22.06
N SER A 78 17.80 -1.73 21.24
CA SER A 78 19.26 -1.88 21.29
C SER A 78 19.95 -1.03 22.38
N GLY A 79 19.18 -0.30 23.20
CA GLY A 79 19.70 0.52 24.29
C GLY A 79 20.41 1.81 23.85
N LYS A 80 20.36 2.17 22.56
CA LYS A 80 20.88 3.44 22.04
C LYS A 80 20.02 4.63 22.42
N LEU A 81 18.72 4.39 22.65
CA LEU A 81 17.76 5.42 23.05
C LEU A 81 17.06 5.04 24.36
N ASN A 82 16.93 5.99 25.28
CA ASN A 82 16.24 5.77 26.54
C ASN A 82 14.72 5.77 26.32
N LYS A 83 14.06 4.65 26.64
CA LYS A 83 12.61 4.44 26.56
C LYS A 83 11.80 5.42 27.41
N ASN A 84 12.39 5.94 28.47
CA ASN A 84 11.77 6.89 29.40
C ASN A 84 12.25 8.33 29.17
N ALA A 85 12.90 8.62 28.04
CA ALA A 85 13.33 9.98 27.73
C ALA A 85 12.13 10.92 27.61
N THR A 86 12.25 12.09 28.22
CA THR A 86 11.31 13.19 28.05
C THR A 86 11.90 14.22 27.09
N ALA A 87 11.04 14.85 26.29
CA ALA A 87 11.42 15.96 25.42
C ALA A 87 10.69 17.22 25.88
N LYS A 88 11.44 18.31 26.13
CA LYS A 88 10.83 19.62 26.34
C LYS A 88 10.35 20.15 25.00
N ILE A 89 9.06 20.49 24.92
CA ILE A 89 8.45 21.14 23.77
C ILE A 89 8.12 22.58 24.18
N ASP A 90 8.64 23.55 23.43
CA ASP A 90 8.30 24.97 23.56
C ASP A 90 7.76 25.53 22.22
N GLU A 91 7.30 26.79 22.22
CA GLU A 91 6.67 27.42 21.05
C GLU A 91 7.50 27.31 19.77
N ARG A 92 8.83 27.33 19.88
CA ARG A 92 9.73 27.24 18.72
C ARG A 92 9.74 25.85 18.07
N ASN A 93 9.25 24.82 18.78
CA ASN A 93 9.12 23.47 18.25
C ASN A 93 7.82 23.27 17.45
N ILE A 94 6.90 24.23 17.52
CA ILE A 94 5.61 24.14 16.84
C ILE A 94 5.70 24.83 15.48
N VAL A 95 5.44 24.07 14.42
CA VAL A 95 5.25 24.64 13.09
C VAL A 95 3.88 25.32 13.07
N VAL A 96 3.86 26.64 12.89
CA VAL A 96 2.64 27.41 12.66
C VAL A 96 2.39 27.47 11.15
N TRP A 97 1.20 27.04 10.72
CA TRP A 97 0.75 27.07 9.33
C TRP A 97 -0.37 28.10 9.16
#